data_AF-A0A8T4LS18-F1
#
_entry.id   AF-A0A8T4LS18-F1
#
_cell.length_a   1.000
_cell.length_b   1.000
_cell.length_c   1.000
_cell.angle_alpha   90.00
_cell.angle_beta   90.00
_cell.angle_gamma   90.00
#
_symmetry.space_group_name_H-M   'P 1'
#
loop_
_entity.id
_entity.type
_entity.pdbx_description
1 polymer ?
#
loop_
_entity_poly.entity_id
_entity_poly.type
_entity_poly.pdbx_seq_one_letter_code
_entity_poly.pdbx_strand_id
1 'polypeptide(L)'
;MVNIYKLKLTNLQQKILRLLFVDRGKVLNQRQTANLLNVSGAAIIKALPGLVEEDLIVTKQDKETKRWAIELNSDNHRTIQLKRVDNLKMIYESGLADFLEREFAGAAVILFGSYSRGEDTITSDIDLAVIGRKEKSTRIEEYEKILKRKIIINFYPSFKNIHKHLKESILNGIILSGSVDL
;
A
#
# COMPACT_ATOMS: atom_id res chain seq x y z
N MET A 1 13.92 -26.43 -12.79
CA MET A 1 13.09 -25.41 -13.46
C MET A 1 12.13 -24.85 -12.43
N VAL A 2 12.10 -23.52 -12.21
CA VAL A 2 11.18 -22.92 -11.24
C VAL A 2 9.76 -22.94 -11.83
N ASN A 3 8.82 -23.60 -11.15
CA ASN A 3 7.41 -23.58 -11.58
C ASN A 3 6.79 -22.23 -11.18
N ILE A 4 6.75 -21.30 -12.13
CA ILE A 4 6.25 -19.92 -11.93
C ILE A 4 4.74 -19.85 -11.63
N TYR A 5 3.97 -20.89 -11.94
CA TYR A 5 2.53 -20.95 -11.67
C TYR A 5 2.23 -21.39 -10.24
N LYS A 6 3.19 -22.03 -9.56
CA LYS A 6 3.01 -22.45 -8.17
C LYS A 6 3.17 -21.23 -7.25
N LEU A 7 2.03 -20.75 -6.74
CA LEU A 7 2.01 -19.69 -5.74
C LEU A 7 2.71 -20.14 -4.46
N LYS A 8 3.58 -19.29 -3.93
CA LYS A 8 4.32 -19.55 -2.68
C LYS A 8 3.46 -19.35 -1.43
N LEU A 9 2.56 -18.37 -1.46
CA LEU A 9 1.76 -17.98 -0.30
C LEU A 9 0.30 -18.42 -0.46
N THR A 10 -0.25 -18.99 0.60
CA THR A 10 -1.69 -19.27 0.70
C THR A 10 -2.52 -17.99 0.76
N ASN A 11 -3.83 -18.10 0.49
CA ASN A 11 -4.74 -16.96 0.59
C ASN A 11 -4.74 -16.31 1.99
N LEU A 12 -4.65 -17.12 3.06
CA LEU A 12 -4.58 -16.57 4.42
C LEU A 12 -3.28 -15.82 4.67
N GLN A 13 -2.15 -16.36 4.22
CA GLN A 13 -0.85 -15.69 4.34
C GLN A 13 -0.83 -14.36 3.59
N GLN A 14 -1.39 -14.31 2.38
CA GLN A 14 -1.54 -13.07 1.62
C GLN A 14 -2.42 -12.05 2.36
N LYS A 15 -3.52 -12.47 3.00
CA LYS A 15 -4.38 -11.60 3.82
C LYS A 15 -3.66 -11.07 5.06
N ILE A 16 -2.89 -11.91 5.76
CA ILE A 16 -2.05 -11.48 6.90
C ILE A 16 -1.03 -10.45 6.42
N LEU A 17 -0.38 -10.69 5.29
CA LEU A 17 0.63 -9.79 4.77
C LEU A 17 0.04 -8.43 4.37
N ARG A 18 -1.10 -8.40 3.65
CA ARG A 18 -1.82 -7.16 3.33
C ARG A 18 -2.23 -6.40 4.59
N LEU A 19 -2.70 -7.08 5.64
CA LEU A 19 -3.01 -6.43 6.91
C LEU A 19 -1.78 -5.72 7.49
N LEU A 20 -0.63 -6.40 7.52
CA LEU A 20 0.62 -5.84 8.04
C LEU A 20 1.22 -4.75 7.13
N PHE A 21 0.97 -4.79 5.82
CA PHE A 21 1.30 -3.71 4.90
C PHE A 21 0.53 -2.44 5.23
N VAL A 22 -0.80 -2.55 5.37
CA VAL A 22 -1.67 -1.42 5.70
C VAL A 22 -1.34 -0.87 7.09
N ASP A 23 -1.11 -1.74 8.07
CA ASP A 23 -0.78 -1.36 9.44
C ASP A 23 0.75 -1.24 9.70
N ARG A 24 1.56 -0.96 8.66
CA ARG A 24 3.02 -0.90 8.80
C ARG A 24 3.47 0.04 9.93
N GLY A 25 4.34 -0.49 10.80
CA GLY A 25 4.80 0.16 12.03
C GLY A 25 4.03 -0.27 13.28
N LYS A 26 3.00 -1.13 13.16
CA LYS A 26 2.32 -1.75 14.29
C LYS A 26 2.80 -3.19 14.51
N VAL A 27 2.88 -3.55 15.79
CA VAL A 27 2.98 -4.93 16.24
C VAL A 27 1.57 -5.42 16.57
N LEU A 28 1.12 -6.48 15.90
CA LEU A 28 -0.17 -7.11 16.16
C LEU A 28 0.01 -8.41 16.94
N ASN A 29 -0.97 -8.77 17.76
CA ASN A 29 -1.02 -10.11 18.34
C ASN A 29 -1.91 -11.07 17.55
N GLN A 30 -1.80 -12.36 17.85
CA GLN A 30 -2.58 -13.43 17.21
C GLN A 30 -4.09 -13.14 17.26
N ARG A 31 -4.62 -12.75 18.42
CA ARG A 31 -6.06 -12.50 18.59
C ARG A 31 -6.53 -11.28 17.78
N GLN A 32 -5.74 -10.20 17.78
CA GLN A 32 -6.02 -9.02 16.97
C GLN A 32 -6.02 -9.36 15.48
N THR A 33 -5.01 -10.09 15.01
CA THR A 33 -4.90 -10.55 13.61
C THR A 33 -6.08 -11.44 13.22
N ALA A 34 -6.44 -12.39 14.09
CA ALA A 34 -7.58 -13.30 13.89
C ALA A 34 -8.90 -12.53 13.77
N ASN A 35 -9.14 -11.56 14.67
CA ASN A 35 -10.35 -10.74 14.66
C ASN A 35 -10.43 -9.85 13.41
N LEU A 36 -9.34 -9.19 13.04
CA LEU A 36 -9.28 -8.30 11.87
C LEU A 36 -9.50 -9.05 10.55
N LEU A 37 -9.06 -10.31 10.47
CA LEU A 37 -9.23 -11.16 9.29
C LEU A 37 -10.45 -12.09 9.36
N ASN A 38 -11.21 -12.05 10.46
CA ASN A 38 -12.35 -12.93 10.74
C ASN A 38 -12.03 -14.43 10.53
N VAL A 39 -10.96 -14.91 11.18
CA VAL A 39 -10.54 -16.32 11.16
C VAL A 39 -10.20 -16.81 12.57
N SER A 40 -10.03 -18.12 12.73
CA SER A 40 -9.62 -18.66 14.03
C SER A 40 -8.17 -18.31 14.37
N GLY A 41 -7.88 -18.14 15.67
CA GLY A 41 -6.52 -17.94 16.13
C GLY A 41 -5.59 -19.09 15.74
N ALA A 42 -6.07 -20.33 15.71
CA ALA A 42 -5.28 -21.49 15.29
C ALA A 42 -4.87 -21.40 13.80
N ALA A 43 -5.76 -20.89 12.93
CA ALA A 43 -5.44 -20.67 11.52
C ALA A 43 -4.32 -19.64 11.34
N ILE A 44 -4.34 -18.56 12.14
CA ILE A 44 -3.23 -17.58 12.15
C ILE A 44 -1.92 -18.26 12.51
N ILE A 45 -1.86 -18.97 13.65
CA ILE A 45 -0.62 -19.64 14.10
C ILE A 45 -0.10 -20.62 13.06
N LYS A 46 -0.98 -21.37 12.40
CA LYS A 46 -0.59 -22.30 11.33
C LYS A 46 -0.01 -21.60 10.10
N ALA A 47 -0.43 -20.36 9.82
CA ALA A 47 0.01 -19.60 8.65
C ALA A 47 1.35 -18.86 8.85
N LEU A 48 1.68 -18.47 10.08
CA LEU A 48 2.88 -17.68 10.39
C LEU A 48 4.20 -18.32 9.93
N PRO A 49 4.46 -19.63 10.13
CA PRO A 49 5.75 -20.23 9.79
C PRO A 49 6.18 -20.00 8.34
N GLY A 50 5.26 -20.14 7.38
CA GLY A 50 5.60 -19.92 5.96
C GLY A 50 5.86 -18.46 5.59
N LEU A 51 5.32 -17.49 6.35
CA LEU A 51 5.65 -16.07 6.17
C LEU A 51 7.01 -15.72 6.78
N VAL A 52 7.37 -16.37 7.89
CA VAL A 52 8.70 -16.24 8.53
C VAL A 52 9.77 -16.90 7.66
N GLU A 53 9.49 -18.07 7.09
CA GLU A 53 10.39 -18.78 6.17
C GLU A 53 10.72 -17.95 4.92
N GLU A 54 9.74 -17.22 4.40
CA GLU A 54 9.94 -16.28 3.27
C GLU A 54 10.54 -14.93 3.70
N ASP A 55 10.87 -14.77 4.99
CA ASP A 55 11.44 -13.58 5.62
C ASP A 55 10.59 -12.31 5.44
N LEU A 56 9.27 -12.47 5.39
CA LEU A 56 8.32 -11.37 5.17
C LEU A 56 7.81 -10.75 6.47
N ILE A 57 7.84 -11.51 7.56
CA ILE A 57 7.38 -11.10 8.89
C ILE A 57 8.36 -11.55 9.96
N VAL A 58 8.34 -10.85 11.10
CA VAL A 58 9.01 -11.27 12.32
C VAL A 58 7.96 -11.64 13.35
N THR A 59 8.18 -12.76 14.04
CA THR A 59 7.31 -13.18 15.14
C THR A 59 8.10 -13.39 16.43
N LYS A 60 7.58 -12.92 17.55
CA LYS A 60 8.14 -13.16 18.88
C LYS A 60 7.05 -13.66 19.80
N GLN A 61 7.32 -14.69 20.60
CA GLN A 61 6.39 -15.16 21.62
C GLN A 61 6.84 -14.66 22.99
N ASP A 62 5.95 -13.95 23.67
CA ASP A 62 6.17 -13.53 25.04
C ASP A 62 6.21 -14.76 25.97
N LYS A 63 7.24 -14.86 26.82
CA LYS A 63 7.49 -16.06 27.62
C LYS A 63 6.46 -16.26 28.73
N GLU A 64 5.92 -15.18 29.28
CA GLU A 64 5.00 -15.20 30.42
C GLU A 64 3.55 -15.34 29.95
N THR A 65 3.12 -14.46 29.05
CA THR A 65 1.74 -14.40 28.56
C THR A 65 1.46 -15.36 27.42
N LYS A 66 2.50 -15.99 26.84
CA LYS A 66 2.44 -16.84 25.64
C LYS A 66 1.84 -16.17 24.40
N ARG A 67 1.71 -14.83 24.43
CA ARG A 67 1.16 -14.04 23.32
C ARG A 67 2.19 -13.89 22.22
N TRP A 68 1.73 -14.04 20.98
CA TRP A 68 2.53 -13.75 19.80
C TRP A 68 2.49 -12.27 19.50
N ALA A 69 3.66 -11.69 19.26
CA ALA A 69 3.88 -10.43 18.57
C ALA A 69 4.22 -10.75 17.11
N ILE A 70 3.50 -10.13 16.19
CA ILE A 70 3.57 -10.35 14.75
C ILE A 70 3.81 -8.98 14.11
N GLU A 71 4.89 -8.84 13.36
CA GLU A 71 5.32 -7.58 12.77
C GLU A 71 5.81 -7.81 11.34
N LEU A 72 5.65 -6.81 10.48
CA LEU A 72 6.20 -6.82 9.13
C LEU A 72 7.74 -6.76 9.19
N ASN A 73 8.44 -7.64 8.45
CA ASN A 73 9.89 -7.50 8.32
C ASN A 73 10.22 -6.37 7.32
N SER A 74 10.34 -5.14 7.82
CA SER A 74 10.65 -3.96 7.00
C SER A 74 12.11 -3.85 6.61
N ASP A 75 13.01 -4.62 7.25
CA ASP A 75 14.44 -4.63 6.92
C ASP A 75 14.70 -5.45 5.64
N ASN A 76 13.80 -6.38 5.31
CA ASN A 76 13.85 -7.11 4.05
C ASN A 76 13.32 -6.26 2.89
N HIS A 77 14.21 -5.91 1.96
CA HIS A 77 13.89 -5.11 0.77
C HIS A 77 12.74 -5.73 -0.07
N ARG A 78 12.67 -7.06 -0.16
CA ARG A 78 11.60 -7.76 -0.89
C ARG A 78 10.23 -7.49 -0.28
N THR A 79 10.14 -7.37 1.05
CA THR A 79 8.89 -7.05 1.75
C THR A 79 8.37 -5.68 1.33
N ILE A 80 9.26 -4.68 1.22
CA ILE A 80 8.91 -3.33 0.77
C ILE A 80 8.48 -3.32 -0.70
N GLN A 81 9.16 -4.10 -1.56
CA GLN A 81 8.74 -4.25 -2.96
C GLN A 81 7.35 -4.90 -3.09
N LEU A 82 7.06 -5.95 -2.32
CA LEU A 82 5.73 -6.57 -2.30
C LEU A 82 4.66 -5.61 -1.78
N LYS A 83 5.00 -4.81 -0.76
CA LYS A 83 4.12 -3.76 -0.24
C LYS A 83 3.82 -2.71 -1.30
N ARG A 84 4.82 -2.25 -2.06
CA ARG A 84 4.62 -1.32 -3.19
C ARG A 84 3.61 -1.87 -4.21
N VAL A 85 3.71 -3.15 -4.54
CA VAL A 85 2.78 -3.81 -5.47
C VAL A 85 1.37 -3.90 -4.85
N ASP A 86 1.26 -4.24 -3.57
CA ASP A 86 -0.03 -4.34 -2.89
C ASP A 86 -0.72 -2.97 -2.73
N ASN A 87 0.03 -1.92 -2.44
CA ASN A 87 -0.43 -0.54 -2.43
C ASN A 87 -1.04 -0.14 -3.77
N LEU A 88 -0.31 -0.35 -4.87
CA LEU A 88 -0.81 -0.06 -6.22
C LEU A 88 -2.07 -0.90 -6.53
N LYS A 89 -2.05 -2.18 -6.16
CA LYS A 89 -3.22 -3.06 -6.30
C LYS A 89 -4.43 -2.52 -5.52
N MET A 90 -4.23 -2.02 -4.29
CA MET A 90 -5.30 -1.41 -3.50
C MET A 90 -5.87 -0.14 -4.15
N ILE A 91 -5.03 0.66 -4.80
CA ILE A 91 -5.50 1.84 -5.56
C ILE A 91 -6.46 1.42 -6.67
N TYR A 92 -6.12 0.37 -7.44
CA TYR A 92 -7.00 -0.16 -8.48
C TYR A 92 -8.25 -0.85 -7.91
N GLU A 93 -8.10 -1.73 -6.91
CA GLU A 93 -9.22 -2.46 -6.30
C GLU A 93 -10.22 -1.51 -5.59
N SER A 94 -9.76 -0.36 -5.11
CA SER A 94 -10.64 0.66 -4.52
C SER A 94 -11.47 1.43 -5.54
N GLY A 95 -11.13 1.35 -6.84
CA GLY A 95 -11.74 2.17 -7.89
C GLY A 95 -11.25 3.62 -7.94
N LEU A 96 -10.31 4.01 -7.07
CA LEU A 96 -9.78 5.37 -7.02
C LEU A 96 -9.13 5.77 -8.35
N ALA A 97 -8.35 4.89 -8.98
CA ALA A 97 -7.71 5.19 -10.26
C ALA A 97 -8.74 5.52 -11.35
N ASP A 98 -9.75 4.67 -11.52
CA ASP A 98 -10.82 4.85 -12.52
C ASP A 98 -11.64 6.11 -12.23
N PHE A 99 -11.88 6.41 -10.95
CA PHE A 99 -12.55 7.63 -10.53
C PHE A 99 -11.75 8.88 -10.93
N LEU A 100 -10.46 8.93 -10.60
CA LEU A 100 -9.59 10.07 -10.90
C LEU A 100 -9.43 10.27 -12.41
N GLU A 101 -9.33 9.19 -13.18
CA GLU A 101 -9.28 9.26 -14.64
C GLU A 101 -10.53 9.90 -15.24
N ARG A 102 -11.72 9.50 -14.78
CA ARG A 102 -12.99 10.10 -15.24
C ARG A 102 -13.13 11.55 -14.77
N GLU A 103 -12.83 11.81 -13.50
CA GLU A 103 -13.03 13.12 -12.87
C GLU A 103 -12.09 14.19 -13.44
N PHE A 104 -10.87 13.77 -13.79
CA PHE A 104 -9.82 14.62 -14.36
C PHE A 104 -9.47 14.23 -15.79
N ALA A 105 -10.47 13.89 -16.60
CA ALA A 105 -10.29 13.47 -17.99
C ALA A 105 -9.34 14.41 -18.76
N GLY A 106 -8.32 13.84 -19.40
CA GLY A 106 -7.27 14.55 -20.13
C GLY A 106 -6.19 15.22 -19.27
N ALA A 107 -6.15 14.95 -17.96
CA ALA A 107 -5.02 15.21 -17.09
C ALA A 107 -4.08 14.00 -17.03
N ALA A 108 -2.84 14.22 -16.60
CA ALA A 108 -2.02 13.13 -16.07
C ALA A 108 -2.27 13.00 -14.57
N VAL A 109 -2.61 11.80 -14.10
CA VAL A 109 -2.78 11.48 -12.68
C VAL A 109 -1.63 10.57 -12.26
N ILE A 110 -0.84 11.01 -11.29
CA ILE A 110 0.37 10.31 -10.85
C ILE A 110 0.34 10.08 -9.36
N LEU A 111 0.44 8.82 -8.96
CA LEU A 111 0.69 8.41 -7.58
C LEU A 111 2.16 8.55 -7.26
N PHE A 112 2.51 9.37 -6.28
CA PHE A 112 3.90 9.58 -5.88
C PHE A 112 4.07 9.47 -4.37
N GLY A 113 5.21 9.92 -3.85
CA GLY A 113 5.49 9.91 -2.42
C GLY A 113 5.73 8.50 -1.85
N SER A 114 5.67 8.38 -0.53
CA SER A 114 6.04 7.15 0.19
C SER A 114 5.15 5.96 -0.16
N TYR A 115 3.86 6.20 -0.41
CA TYR A 115 2.89 5.16 -0.78
C TYR A 115 3.23 4.51 -2.13
N SER A 116 3.62 5.31 -3.12
CA SER A 116 4.07 4.82 -4.45
C SER A 116 5.33 3.96 -4.41
N ARG A 117 6.13 4.10 -3.34
CA ARG A 117 7.39 3.37 -3.12
C ARG A 117 7.23 2.17 -2.19
N GLY A 118 6.09 2.02 -1.52
CA GLY A 118 5.84 0.99 -0.50
C GLY A 118 6.47 1.32 0.87
N GLU A 119 7.02 2.52 1.03
CA GLU A 119 7.71 2.99 2.24
C GLU A 119 6.78 3.66 3.26
N ASP A 120 5.51 3.85 2.91
CA ASP A 120 4.51 4.46 3.77
C ASP A 120 4.34 3.70 5.09
N THR A 121 3.93 4.41 6.13
CA THR A 121 3.61 3.87 7.46
C THR A 121 2.16 4.16 7.79
N ILE A 122 1.72 3.74 8.98
CA ILE A 122 0.37 4.06 9.46
C ILE A 122 0.06 5.55 9.63
N THR A 123 1.05 6.43 9.59
CA THR A 123 0.83 7.87 9.68
C THR A 123 0.97 8.58 8.34
N SER A 124 1.34 7.85 7.29
CA SER A 124 1.48 8.39 5.94
C SER A 124 0.14 8.66 5.28
N ASP A 125 0.19 9.54 4.29
CA ASP A 125 -0.82 9.88 3.31
C ASP A 125 -0.53 9.23 1.95
N ILE A 126 -1.51 9.36 1.04
CA ILE A 126 -1.42 8.99 -0.37
C ILE A 126 -1.30 10.28 -1.16
N ASP A 127 -0.13 10.52 -1.74
CA ASP A 127 0.15 11.70 -2.55
C ASP A 127 -0.19 11.47 -4.03
N LEU A 128 -1.06 12.31 -4.56
CA LEU A 128 -1.46 12.33 -5.96
C LEU A 128 -1.13 13.67 -6.60
N ALA A 129 -0.60 13.64 -7.81
CA ALA A 129 -0.41 14.82 -8.65
C ALA A 129 -1.37 14.74 -9.84
N VAL A 130 -2.12 15.81 -10.07
CA VAL A 130 -2.98 15.99 -11.25
C VAL A 130 -2.40 17.12 -12.10
N ILE A 131 -1.90 16.79 -13.29
CA ILE A 131 -1.21 17.73 -14.16
C ILE A 131 -2.05 18.01 -15.40
N GLY A 132 -2.18 19.29 -15.78
CA GLY A 132 -2.95 19.73 -16.95
C GLY A 132 -4.41 20.12 -16.65
N ARG A 133 -4.77 20.21 -15.36
CA ARG A 133 -6.08 20.69 -14.90
C ARG A 133 -5.94 21.64 -13.72
N LYS A 134 -6.94 22.50 -13.54
CA LYS A 134 -7.06 23.36 -12.36
C LYS A 134 -7.66 22.56 -11.21
N GLU A 135 -7.47 23.07 -10.00
CA GLU A 135 -8.05 22.51 -8.78
C GLU A 135 -9.57 22.37 -8.91
N LYS A 136 -10.07 21.24 -8.44
CA LYS A 136 -11.49 20.91 -8.44
C LYS A 136 -11.82 20.19 -7.13
N SER A 137 -12.82 20.69 -6.42
CA SER A 137 -13.35 20.00 -5.23
C SER A 137 -13.90 18.64 -5.65
N THR A 138 -13.40 17.60 -5.00
CA THR A 138 -13.65 16.20 -5.36
C THR A 138 -13.96 15.42 -4.10
N ARG A 139 -14.99 14.57 -4.13
CA ARG A 139 -15.37 13.73 -3.00
C ARG A 139 -14.50 12.48 -2.99
N ILE A 140 -13.57 12.38 -2.05
CA ILE A 140 -12.59 11.29 -1.94
C ILE A 140 -12.70 10.51 -0.62
N GLU A 141 -13.60 10.90 0.26
CA GLU A 141 -13.73 10.40 1.63
C GLU A 141 -14.08 8.90 1.68
N GLU A 142 -14.76 8.39 0.65
CA GLU A 142 -15.04 6.96 0.52
C GLU A 142 -13.76 6.15 0.27
N TYR A 143 -12.85 6.64 -0.59
CA TYR A 143 -11.58 5.98 -0.89
C TYR A 143 -10.63 6.06 0.30
N GLU A 144 -10.61 7.18 1.03
CA GLU A 144 -9.80 7.30 2.26
C GLU A 144 -10.20 6.24 3.31
N LYS A 145 -11.50 5.96 3.45
CA LYS A 145 -12.00 4.92 4.34
C LYS A 145 -11.59 3.52 3.88
N ILE A 146 -11.67 3.24 2.58
CA ILE A 146 -11.28 1.95 1.98
C ILE A 146 -9.78 1.71 2.14
N LEU A 147 -8.97 2.70 1.80
CA LEU A 147 -7.51 2.62 1.81
C LEU A 147 -6.91 2.81 3.22
N LYS A 148 -7.73 3.27 4.18
CA LYS A 148 -7.33 3.63 5.56
C LYS A 148 -6.19 4.65 5.60
N ARG A 149 -6.18 5.58 4.64
CA ARG A 149 -5.16 6.62 4.48
C ARG A 149 -5.83 7.92 4.06
N LYS A 150 -5.26 9.03 4.49
CA LYS A 150 -5.62 10.33 3.91
C LYS A 150 -5.10 10.42 2.48
N ILE A 151 -5.85 11.05 1.60
CA ILE A 151 -5.46 11.26 0.21
C ILE A 151 -5.23 12.76 0.01
N ILE A 152 -4.05 13.12 -0.48
CA ILE A 152 -3.69 14.49 -0.82
C ILE A 152 -3.55 14.61 -2.33
N ILE A 153 -4.39 15.45 -2.93
CA ILE A 153 -4.37 15.71 -4.38
C ILE A 153 -3.81 17.10 -4.62
N ASN A 154 -2.69 17.15 -5.33
CA ASN A 154 -2.05 18.40 -5.72
C ASN A 154 -2.29 18.66 -7.22
N PHE A 155 -2.78 19.86 -7.55
CA PHE A 155 -3.09 20.24 -8.93
C PHE A 155 -2.01 21.15 -9.52
N TYR A 156 -1.59 20.84 -10.74
CA TYR A 156 -0.60 21.61 -11.47
C TYR A 156 -1.09 21.92 -12.89
N PRO A 157 -1.18 23.19 -13.30
CA PRO A 157 -1.59 23.53 -14.67
C PRO A 157 -0.66 22.98 -15.74
N SER A 158 0.64 22.88 -15.43
CA SER A 158 1.67 22.35 -16.31
C SER A 158 2.81 21.78 -15.48
N PHE A 159 3.44 20.73 -15.99
CA PHE A 159 4.62 20.14 -15.36
C PHE A 159 5.76 21.15 -15.23
N LYS A 160 5.89 22.09 -16.19
CA LYS A 160 6.98 23.09 -16.23
C LYS A 160 7.05 23.97 -14.99
N ASN A 161 5.91 24.23 -14.34
CA ASN A 161 5.81 25.15 -13.20
C ASN A 161 6.10 24.50 -11.84
N ILE A 162 6.41 23.20 -11.81
CA ILE A 162 6.67 22.46 -10.55
C ILE A 162 8.13 22.64 -10.12
N HIS A 163 8.37 22.82 -8.82
CA HIS A 163 9.71 22.91 -8.25
C HIS A 163 10.53 21.63 -8.50
N LYS A 164 11.84 21.74 -8.74
CA LYS A 164 12.71 20.65 -9.20
C LYS A 164 12.60 19.35 -8.39
N HIS A 165 12.77 19.42 -7.07
CA HIS A 165 12.73 18.22 -6.21
C HIS A 165 11.36 17.52 -6.21
N LEU A 166 10.28 18.31 -6.36
CA LEU A 166 8.94 17.76 -6.45
C LEU A 166 8.68 17.13 -7.82
N LYS A 167 9.21 17.71 -8.91
CA LYS A 167 9.20 17.09 -10.25
C LYS A 167 9.84 15.72 -10.24
N GLU A 168 11.03 15.60 -9.66
CA GLU A 168 11.75 14.33 -9.56
C GLU A 168 10.93 13.29 -8.79
N SER A 169 10.32 13.68 -7.67
CA SER A 169 9.45 12.80 -6.88
C SER A 169 8.21 12.35 -7.66
N ILE A 170 7.58 13.24 -8.43
CA ILE A 170 6.42 12.92 -9.27
C ILE A 170 6.84 12.00 -10.44
N LEU A 171 7.95 12.28 -11.12
CA LEU A 171 8.43 11.46 -12.25
C LEU A 171 8.82 10.04 -11.82
N ASN A 172 9.33 9.88 -10.61
CA ASN A 172 9.61 8.57 -10.02
C ASN A 172 8.35 7.85 -9.50
N GLY A 173 7.19 8.49 -9.60
CA GLY A 173 5.90 7.93 -9.23
C GLY A 173 5.37 6.90 -10.23
N ILE A 174 4.08 6.61 -10.12
CA ILE A 174 3.34 5.67 -10.94
C ILE A 174 2.21 6.44 -11.63
N ILE A 175 2.26 6.51 -12.96
CA ILE A 175 1.17 7.09 -13.75
C ILE A 175 -0.04 6.17 -13.62
N LEU A 176 -1.14 6.71 -13.08
CA LEU A 176 -2.41 6.01 -12.98
C LEU A 176 -3.23 6.20 -14.27
N SER A 177 -3.17 7.39 -14.87
CA SER A 177 -3.83 7.71 -16.14
C SER A 177 -3.20 8.93 -16.82
N GLY A 178 -3.41 9.04 -18.14
CA GLY A 178 -2.92 10.13 -18.97
C GLY A 178 -1.40 10.12 -19.21
N SER A 179 -0.87 11.26 -19.64
CA SER A 179 0.56 11.46 -19.95
C SER A 179 0.97 12.90 -19.70
N VAL A 180 2.24 13.11 -19.35
CA VAL A 180 2.81 14.43 -19.11
C VAL A 180 3.53 14.93 -20.36
N ASP A 181 3.19 16.13 -20.83
CA ASP A 181 4.01 16.86 -21.80
C ASP A 181 5.19 17.53 -21.09
N LEU A 182 6.41 17.22 -21.55
CA LEU A 182 7.67 17.73 -21.00
C LEU A 182 8.07 19.10 -21.58
#